data_AF-A0A3D3XC67-F1
#
_entry.id   AF-A0A3D3XC67-F1
#
_cell.length_a   1.000
_cell.length_b   1.000
_cell.length_c   1.000
_cell.angle_alpha   90.00
_cell.angle_beta   90.00
_cell.angle_gamma   90.00
#
_symmetry.space_group_name_H-M   'P 1'
#
loop_
_entity.id
_entity.type
_entity.pdbx_description
1 polymer ?
#
loop_
_entity_poly.entity_id
_entity_poly.type
_entity_poly.pdbx_seq_one_letter_code
_entity_poly.pdbx_strand_id
1 'polypeptide(L)'
;FALSLLSSDQDAVYEIEEALRRIEKETYGVCELTGKPIPKARLEAIPWTRFTVESQMQLEKDGVARQRRLGTLGSVDSPGATPVVESEDDDSDRKPNRDKD
;
A
#
# COMPACT_ATOMS: atom_id res chain seq x y z
N PHE A 1 -4.38 -4.16 26.18
CA PHE A 1 -5.67 -3.68 25.64
C PHE A 1 -5.65 -2.18 25.32
N ALA A 2 -5.26 -1.29 26.23
CA ALA A 2 -5.22 0.16 25.97
C ALA A 2 -4.36 0.58 24.75
N LEU A 3 -3.20 -0.04 24.55
CA LEU A 3 -2.29 0.32 23.45
C LEU A 3 -2.89 0.07 22.06
N SER A 4 -3.64 -1.03 21.89
CA SER A 4 -4.22 -1.39 20.59
C SER A 4 -5.32 -0.43 20.16
N LEU A 5 -6.16 0.04 21.10
CA LEU A 5 -7.22 1.01 20.82
C LEU A 5 -6.63 2.37 20.46
N LEU A 6 -5.63 2.82 21.23
CA LEU A 6 -4.96 4.09 20.96
C LEU A 6 -4.28 4.11 19.59
N SER A 7 -3.65 2.99 19.19
CA SER A 7 -3.05 2.86 17.86
C SER A 7 -4.10 2.97 16.76
N SER A 8 -5.21 2.23 16.87
CA SER A 8 -6.27 2.28 15.84
C SER A 8 -6.93 3.65 15.72
N ASP A 9 -7.06 4.37 16.83
CA ASP A 9 -7.60 5.74 16.82
C ASP A 9 -6.66 6.71 16.10
N GLN A 10 -5.35 6.60 16.32
CA GLN A 10 -4.36 7.41 15.62
C GLN A 10 -4.36 7.12 14.12
N ASP A 11 -4.43 5.85 13.73
CA ASP A 11 -4.51 5.46 12.31
C ASP A 11 -5.78 6.02 11.65
N ALA A 12 -6.92 5.98 12.34
CA ALA A 12 -8.17 6.54 11.85
C ALA A 12 -8.09 8.07 11.67
N VAL A 13 -7.51 8.79 12.64
CA VAL A 13 -7.30 10.24 12.53
C VAL A 13 -6.42 10.58 11.33
N TYR A 14 -5.32 9.85 11.15
CA TYR A 14 -4.43 10.04 10.01
C TYR A 14 -5.13 9.85 8.66
N GLU A 15 -5.93 8.79 8.52
CA GLU A 15 -6.70 8.52 7.30
C GLU A 15 -7.75 9.61 7.02
N ILE A 16 -8.37 10.16 8.06
CA ILE A 16 -9.29 11.30 7.94
C ILE A 16 -8.55 12.55 7.43
N GLU A 17 -7.38 12.87 7.99
CA GLU A 17 -6.57 14.01 7.54
C GLU A 17 -6.11 13.87 6.09
N GLU A 18 -5.72 12.65 5.66
CA GLU A 18 -5.40 12.39 4.27
C GLU A 18 -6.64 12.55 3.36
N ALA A 19 -7.80 12.07 3.78
CA ALA A 19 -9.04 12.25 3.03
C ALA A 19 -9.41 13.74 2.86
N LEU A 20 -9.22 14.56 3.89
CA LEU A 20 -9.40 16.01 3.80
C LEU A 20 -8.42 16.63 2.79
N ARG A 21 -7.13 16.23 2.82
CA ARG A 21 -6.15 16.68 1.83
C ARG A 21 -6.51 16.28 0.40
N ARG A 22 -7.14 15.12 0.19
CA ARG A 22 -7.65 14.72 -1.13
C ARG A 22 -8.82 15.59 -1.59
N ILE A 23 -9.66 16.07 -0.68
CA ILE A 23 -10.74 17.01 -0.99
C ILE A 23 -10.13 18.34 -1.46
N GLU A 24 -9.14 18.87 -0.75
CA GLU A 24 -8.43 20.10 -1.14
C GLU A 24 -7.75 19.98 -2.51
N LYS A 25 -7.27 18.78 -2.85
CA LYS A 25 -6.64 18.46 -4.14
C LYS A 25 -7.63 18.06 -5.24
N GLU A 26 -8.93 18.07 -4.97
CA GLU A 26 -9.99 17.61 -5.88
C GLU A 26 -9.84 16.15 -6.37
N THR A 27 -9.10 15.31 -5.64
CA THR A 27 -8.92 13.88 -5.94
C THR A 27 -9.77 12.96 -5.07
N TYR A 28 -10.62 13.53 -4.21
CA TYR A 28 -11.52 12.77 -3.35
C TYR A 28 -12.50 11.91 -4.15
N GLY A 29 -12.73 10.68 -3.67
CA GLY A 29 -13.62 9.72 -4.33
C GLY A 29 -13.01 9.02 -5.54
N VAL A 30 -11.71 9.16 -5.78
CA VAL A 30 -10.97 8.40 -6.80
C VAL A 30 -10.09 7.34 -6.13
N CYS A 31 -10.15 6.11 -6.64
CA CYS A 31 -9.37 4.99 -6.11
C CYS A 31 -7.88 5.18 -6.42
N GLU A 32 -7.01 5.18 -5.40
CA GLU A 32 -5.57 5.39 -5.59
C GLU A 32 -4.89 4.25 -6.38
N LEU A 33 -5.40 3.02 -6.29
CA LEU A 33 -4.81 1.87 -7.00
C LEU A 33 -5.18 1.81 -8.49
N THR A 34 -6.42 2.14 -8.84
CA THR A 34 -6.97 1.91 -10.19
C THR A 34 -7.36 3.18 -10.93
N GLY A 35 -7.39 4.33 -10.26
CA GLY A 35 -7.87 5.60 -10.81
C GLY A 35 -9.38 5.64 -11.08
N LYS A 36 -10.14 4.60 -10.72
CA LYS A 36 -11.59 4.52 -10.94
C LYS A 36 -12.36 5.26 -9.84
N PRO A 37 -13.57 5.78 -10.12
CA PRO A 37 -14.41 6.41 -9.10
C PRO A 37 -14.84 5.40 -8.03
N ILE A 38 -14.81 5.83 -6.77
CA ILE A 38 -15.26 5.07 -5.61
C ILE A 38 -16.80 5.19 -5.51
N PRO A 39 -17.54 4.07 -5.32
CA PRO A 39 -18.99 4.12 -5.18
C PRO A 39 -19.46 5.03 -4.03
N LYS A 40 -20.47 5.87 -4.29
CA LYS A 40 -21.01 6.81 -3.29
C LYS A 40 -21.46 6.13 -2.00
N ALA A 41 -22.17 5.00 -2.10
CA ALA A 41 -22.61 4.23 -0.93
C ALA A 41 -21.45 3.83 0.00
N ARG A 42 -20.24 3.64 -0.55
CA ARG A 42 -19.05 3.34 0.24
C ARG A 42 -18.48 4.60 0.91
N LEU A 43 -18.46 5.73 0.21
CA LEU A 43 -18.02 7.02 0.78
C LEU A 43 -18.97 7.49 1.89
N GLU A 44 -20.27 7.21 1.77
CA GLU A 44 -21.26 7.49 2.83
C GLU A 44 -21.03 6.62 4.07
N ALA A 45 -20.65 5.36 3.89
CA ALA A 45 -20.37 4.45 5.00
C ALA A 45 -18.99 4.68 5.64
N ILE A 46 -17.97 4.93 4.82
CA ILE A 46 -16.56 5.09 5.23
C ILE A 46 -15.94 6.25 4.42
N PRO A 47 -16.05 7.50 4.92
CA PRO A 47 -15.65 8.69 4.18
C PRO A 47 -14.15 8.78 3.86
N TRP A 48 -13.28 8.21 4.70
CA TRP A 48 -11.82 8.25 4.51
C TRP A 48 -11.26 7.12 3.63
N THR A 49 -12.13 6.32 3.00
CA THR A 49 -11.69 5.20 2.19
C THR A 49 -10.87 5.64 0.96
N ARG A 50 -9.75 4.95 0.72
CA ARG A 50 -8.80 5.23 -0.37
C ARG A 50 -9.06 4.42 -1.64
N PHE A 51 -9.80 3.31 -1.50
CA PHE A 51 -9.90 2.28 -2.52
C PHE A 51 -11.34 1.80 -2.71
N THR A 52 -11.61 1.22 -3.88
CA THR A 52 -12.83 0.43 -4.10
C THR A 52 -12.76 -0.90 -3.37
N VAL A 53 -13.90 -1.59 -3.23
CA VAL A 53 -13.97 -2.94 -2.64
C VAL A 53 -13.08 -3.92 -3.40
N GLU A 54 -13.13 -3.88 -4.73
CA GLU A 54 -12.34 -4.75 -5.60
C GLU A 54 -10.84 -4.52 -5.41
N SER A 55 -10.42 -3.25 -5.40
CA SER A 55 -9.02 -2.88 -5.19
C SER A 55 -8.52 -3.24 -3.79
N GLN A 56 -9.36 -3.07 -2.77
CA GLN A 56 -9.01 -3.47 -1.42
C GLN A 56 -8.84 -4.99 -1.30
N MET A 57 -9.77 -5.77 -1.87
CA MET A 57 -9.67 -7.24 -1.90
C MET A 57 -8.39 -7.70 -2.59
N GLN A 58 -8.00 -7.03 -3.68
CA GLN A 58 -6.75 -7.34 -4.37
C GLN A 58 -5.52 -7.03 -3.51
N LEU A 59 -5.50 -5.88 -2.85
CA LEU A 59 -4.40 -5.49 -1.96
C LEU A 59 -4.24 -6.46 -0.77
N GLU A 60 -5.35 -6.87 -0.16
CA GLU A 60 -5.33 -7.85 0.94
C GLU A 60 -4.79 -9.20 0.46
N LYS A 61 -5.22 -9.66 -0.73
CA LYS A 61 -4.72 -10.90 -1.34
C LYS A 61 -3.22 -10.83 -1.64
N ASP A 62 -2.76 -9.71 -2.19
CA ASP A 62 -1.36 -9.49 -2.54
C ASP A 62 -0.48 -9.30 -1.29
N GLY A 63 -1.01 -8.66 -0.25
CA GLY A 63 -0.35 -8.53 1.06
C GLY A 63 -0.11 -9.89 1.72
N VAL A 64 -1.12 -10.77 1.69
CA VAL A 64 -1.00 -12.16 2.16
C VAL A 64 0.02 -12.95 1.33
N ALA A 65 0.13 -12.69 0.03
CA ALA A 65 1.11 -13.34 -0.84
C ALA A 65 2.55 -12.83 -0.60
N ARG A 66 2.73 -11.53 -0.36
CA ARG A 66 4.05 -10.94 -0.02
C ARG A 66 4.55 -11.36 1.35
N GLN A 67 3.67 -11.54 2.33
CA GLN A 67 4.08 -11.99 3.66
C GLN A 67 4.66 -13.41 3.67
N ARG A 68 4.32 -14.26 2.69
CA ARG A 68 4.94 -15.59 2.50
C ARG A 68 6.36 -15.53 1.94
N ARG A 69 6.81 -14.38 1.44
CA ARG A 69 8.19 -14.13 0.97
C ARG A 69 9.07 -13.42 1.99
N LEU A 70 8.60 -13.21 3.21
CA LEU A 70 9.52 -12.91 4.29
C LEU A 70 10.22 -14.24 4.60
N GLY A 71 11.49 -14.38 4.18
CA GLY A 71 12.29 -15.58 4.38
C GLY A 71 12.30 -16.03 5.84
N THR A 72 12.80 -17.24 6.11
CA THR A 72 12.88 -17.82 7.46
C THR A 72 13.45 -16.78 8.43
N LEU A 73 12.59 -16.21 9.28
CA LEU A 73 12.99 -15.23 10.29
C LEU A 73 14.09 -15.87 11.14
N GLY A 74 15.32 -15.37 11.00
CA GLY A 74 16.48 -15.88 11.71
C GLY A 74 16.25 -15.75 13.21
N SER A 75 16.22 -16.90 13.90
CA SER A 75 16.25 -16.95 15.36
C SER A 75 17.54 -16.30 15.83
N VAL A 76 17.46 -15.25 16.64
CA VAL A 76 18.59 -14.41 17.05
C VAL A 76 19.50 -15.05 18.12
N ASP A 77 19.63 -16.38 18.13
CA ASP A 77 20.43 -17.10 19.13
C ASP A 77 21.80 -17.57 18.59
N SER A 78 22.38 -16.87 17.61
CA SER A 78 23.74 -17.18 17.15
C SER A 78 24.51 -15.91 16.76
N PRO A 79 25.53 -15.51 17.55
CA PRO A 79 26.45 -14.47 17.13
C PRO A 79 27.39 -15.05 16.07
N GLY A 80 27.18 -14.68 14.80
CA GLY A 80 28.19 -14.83 13.76
C GLY A 80 27.77 -15.70 12.57
N ALA A 81 27.06 -15.09 11.62
CA ALA A 81 27.23 -15.38 10.20
C ALA A 81 26.52 -14.27 9.40
N THR A 82 27.31 -13.38 8.79
CA THR A 82 26.81 -12.46 7.75
C THR A 82 26.70 -13.23 6.43
N PRO A 83 25.52 -13.35 5.80
CA PRO A 83 25.47 -13.55 4.37
C PRO A 83 25.45 -12.18 3.70
N VAL A 84 26.46 -11.94 2.87
CA VAL A 84 26.47 -10.91 1.85
C VAL A 84 25.27 -11.11 0.93
N VAL A 85 24.41 -10.11 0.81
CA VAL A 85 23.49 -9.96 -0.32
C VAL A 85 23.85 -8.64 -0.98
N GLU A 86 24.66 -8.75 -2.02
CA GLU A 86 24.84 -7.68 -2.99
C GLU A 86 23.55 -7.60 -3.80
N SER A 87 22.80 -6.52 -3.66
CA SER A 87 21.78 -6.13 -4.64
C SER A 87 22.44 -5.15 -5.59
N GLU A 88 22.83 -5.64 -6.76
CA GLU A 88 23.19 -4.83 -7.91
C GLU A 88 21.91 -4.13 -8.40
N ASP A 89 21.74 -2.85 -8.07
CA ASP A 89 20.74 -1.99 -8.71
C ASP A 89 21.22 -1.64 -10.12
N ASP A 90 20.96 -2.53 -11.09
CA ASP A 90 21.05 -2.23 -12.53
C ASP A 90 19.76 -1.52 -12.97
N ASP A 91 19.73 -0.18 -12.86
CA ASP A 91 18.77 0.65 -13.57
C ASP A 91 19.34 0.97 -14.96
N SER A 92 19.10 0.08 -15.91
CA SER A 92 19.40 0.29 -17.32
C SER A 92 18.15 0.21 -18.20
N ASP A 93 17.14 1.05 -17.91
CA ASP A 93 16.00 1.22 -18.80
C ASP A 93 16.34 2.14 -20.00
N ARG A 94 16.98 1.55 -21.03
CA ARG A 94 17.07 2.14 -22.38
C ARG A 94 16.15 1.38 -23.35
N LYS A 95 15.06 2.07 -23.73
CA LYS A 95 14.01 1.79 -24.73
C LYS A 95 14.38 0.86 -25.91
N PRO A 96 13.35 0.23 -26.53
CA PRO A 96 13.26 0.31 -27.98
C PRO A 96 11.85 0.63 -28.55
N ASN A 97 11.85 1.70 -29.34
CA ASN A 97 11.23 1.95 -30.64
C ASN A 97 9.77 1.55 -30.98
N ARG A 98 9.00 2.53 -31.46
CA ARG A 98 7.85 2.33 -32.36
C ARG A 98 8.10 3.15 -33.63
N ASP A 99 8.60 2.48 -34.68
CA ASP A 99 8.47 2.92 -36.06
C ASP A 99 7.00 2.83 -36.50
N LYS A 100 6.52 3.86 -37.20
CA LYS A 100 5.70 3.72 -38.42
C LYS A 100 5.40 5.09 -39.04
N ASP A 101 6.05 5.27 -40.20
CA ASP A 101 5.62 5.90 -41.47
C ASP A 101 4.76 7.18 -41.44
#